data_AF-A0A0C9U5E6-F1
#
_entry.id   AF-A0A0C9U5E6-F1
#
_cell.length_a   1.000
_cell.length_b   1.000
_cell.length_c   1.000
_cell.angle_alpha   90.00
_cell.angle_beta   90.00
_cell.angle_gamma   90.00
#
_symmetry.space_group_name_H-M   'P 1'
#
loop_
_entity.id
_entity.type
_entity.pdbx_description
1 polymer ?
#
loop_
_entity_poly.entity_id
_entity_poly.type
_entity_poly.pdbx_seq_one_letter_code
_entity_poly.pdbx_strand_id
1 'polypeptide(L)'
;FSKELLESLKNIVADSERMADELARKYNEISDTYFRLNVAHGPGSIALEEWKEAPKVLAYTKTHLNDPSISGQVENIVEYLCSKHAKISNITLSFLG
;
A
#
# COMPACT_ATOMS: atom_id res chain seq x y z
N PHE A 1 -10.22 20.82 -14.64
CA PHE A 1 -9.25 20.47 -13.59
C PHE A 1 -8.26 21.62 -13.43
N SER A 2 -8.02 22.11 -12.21
CA SER A 2 -7.03 23.19 -11.97
C SER A 2 -5.60 22.61 -11.97
N LYS A 3 -4.63 23.40 -12.44
CA LYS A 3 -3.22 23.01 -12.47
C LYS A 3 -2.68 22.68 -11.07
N GLU A 4 -3.10 23.44 -10.07
CA GLU A 4 -2.70 23.23 -8.66
C GLU A 4 -3.13 21.86 -8.12
N LEU A 5 -4.37 21.44 -8.37
CA LEU A 5 -4.85 20.12 -7.93
C LEU A 5 -4.04 18.98 -8.56
N LEU A 6 -3.69 19.12 -9.85
CA LEU A 6 -2.87 18.12 -10.54
C LEU A 6 -1.47 18.04 -9.94
N GLU A 7 -0.83 19.18 -9.65
CA GLU A 7 0.50 19.20 -9.01
C GLU A 7 0.45 18.66 -7.57
N SER A 8 -0.58 18.95 -6.80
CA SER A 8 -0.78 18.35 -5.47
C SER A 8 -0.92 16.83 -5.54
N LEU A 9 -1.72 16.30 -6.49
CA LEU A 9 -1.87 14.85 -6.67
C LEU A 9 -0.55 14.19 -7.08
N LYS A 10 0.21 14.80 -7.99
CA LYS A 10 1.54 14.31 -8.37
C LYS A 10 2.50 14.27 -7.17
N ASN A 11 2.51 15.31 -6.35
CA ASN A 11 3.37 15.38 -5.17
C ASN A 11 3.01 14.30 -4.15
N ILE A 12 1.72 14.04 -3.92
CA ILE A 12 1.26 12.96 -3.02
C ILE A 12 1.71 11.58 -3.53
N VAL A 13 1.56 11.31 -4.83
CA VAL A 13 2.02 10.06 -5.43
C VAL A 13 3.55 9.93 -5.33
N ALA A 14 4.29 10.98 -5.67
CA ALA A 14 5.76 10.95 -5.58
C ALA A 14 6.27 10.77 -4.15
N ASP A 15 5.57 11.33 -3.16
CA ASP A 15 5.89 11.18 -1.75
C ASP A 15 5.58 9.76 -1.24
N SER A 16 4.46 9.17 -1.67
CA SER A 16 4.11 7.80 -1.30
C SER A 16 5.07 6.75 -1.88
N GLU A 17 5.52 6.94 -3.13
CA GLU A 17 6.55 6.10 -3.74
C GLU A 17 7.88 6.25 -3.02
N ARG A 18 8.31 7.48 -2.72
CA ARG A 18 9.55 7.74 -1.97
C ARG A 18 9.56 7.09 -0.60
N MET A 19 8.48 7.28 0.18
CA MET A 19 8.33 6.68 1.49
C MET A 19 8.35 5.15 1.42
N ALA A 20 7.71 4.58 0.40
CA ALA A 20 7.74 3.14 0.18
C ALA A 20 9.16 2.63 -0.12
N ASP A 21 9.92 3.32 -0.95
CA ASP A 21 11.32 2.98 -1.25
C ASP A 21 12.20 3.08 0.00
N GLU A 22 12.01 4.11 0.81
CA GLU A 22 12.74 4.29 2.07
C GLU A 22 12.45 3.18 3.07
N LEU A 23 11.18 2.79 3.24
CA LEU A 23 10.77 1.70 4.11
C LEU A 23 11.27 0.35 3.58
N ALA A 24 11.14 0.10 2.27
CA ALA A 24 11.65 -1.12 1.64
C ALA A 24 13.17 -1.25 1.84
N ARG A 25 13.94 -0.17 1.68
CA ARG A 25 15.38 -0.16 1.94
C ARG A 25 15.70 -0.37 3.41
N LYS A 26 14.95 0.25 4.32
CA LYS A 26 15.19 0.15 5.77
C LYS A 26 14.96 -1.25 6.32
N TYR A 27 13.96 -1.95 5.79
CA TYR A 27 13.54 -3.26 6.28
C TYR A 27 13.94 -4.40 5.33
N ASN A 28 14.85 -4.18 4.39
CA ASN A 28 15.27 -5.23 3.44
C ASN A 28 16.06 -6.37 4.11
N GLU A 29 16.73 -6.12 5.23
CA GLU A 29 17.53 -7.12 5.95
C GLU A 29 16.68 -8.04 6.84
N ILE A 30 15.46 -7.61 7.18
CA ILE A 30 14.55 -8.38 8.04
C ILE A 30 13.37 -8.85 7.20
N SER A 31 13.38 -10.13 6.87
CA SER A 31 12.28 -10.76 6.15
C SER A 31 10.96 -10.53 6.89
N ASP A 32 9.87 -10.43 6.14
CA ASP A 32 8.50 -10.35 6.66
C ASP A 32 8.22 -9.16 7.60
N THR A 33 9.00 -8.08 7.49
CA THR A 33 8.85 -6.86 8.33
C THR A 33 8.14 -5.71 7.63
N TYR A 34 8.31 -5.57 6.32
CA TYR A 34 7.64 -4.54 5.52
C TYR A 34 6.90 -5.17 4.35
N PHE A 35 5.59 -4.94 4.31
CA PHE A 35 4.73 -5.32 3.19
C PHE A 35 4.10 -4.06 2.61
N ARG A 36 4.15 -3.93 1.28
CA ARG A 36 3.51 -2.83 0.57
C ARG A 36 2.33 -3.34 -0.24
N LEU A 37 1.13 -3.18 0.32
CA LEU A 37 -0.10 -3.38 -0.43
C LEU A 37 -0.42 -2.08 -1.18
N ASN A 38 -0.02 -2.02 -2.44
CA ASN A 38 -0.35 -0.91 -3.33
C ASN A 38 -0.75 -1.44 -4.70
N VAL A 39 -1.58 -0.67 -5.41
CA VAL A 39 -1.90 -0.94 -6.81
C VAL A 39 -0.76 -0.34 -7.65
N ALA A 40 -0.02 -1.18 -8.40
CA ALA A 40 1.24 -0.82 -9.08
C ALA A 40 1.15 0.36 -10.08
N HIS A 41 -0.06 0.78 -10.47
CA HIS A 41 -0.29 1.91 -11.36
C HIS A 41 -1.20 2.99 -10.74
N GLY A 42 -1.36 2.97 -9.41
CA GLY A 42 -2.61 3.41 -8.81
C GLY A 42 -3.78 2.66 -9.48
N PRO A 43 -5.02 3.00 -9.18
CA PRO A 43 -6.08 2.67 -10.12
C PRO A 43 -5.88 3.55 -11.36
N GLY A 44 -5.06 3.12 -12.32
CA GLY A 44 -4.80 3.80 -13.60
C GLY A 44 -6.04 4.00 -14.50
N SER A 45 -7.25 3.88 -13.94
CA SER A 45 -8.53 3.99 -14.62
C SER A 45 -9.68 4.45 -13.73
N ILE A 46 -9.52 4.58 -12.40
CA ILE A 46 -10.62 5.09 -11.55
C ILE A 46 -10.56 6.62 -11.61
N ALA A 47 -11.43 7.20 -12.44
CA ALA A 47 -11.63 8.64 -12.44
C ALA A 47 -11.99 9.12 -11.01
N LEU A 48 -11.69 10.37 -10.66
CA LEU A 48 -12.01 10.91 -9.33
C LEU A 48 -13.51 10.78 -8.99
N GLU A 49 -14.34 10.78 -10.01
CA GLU A 49 -15.77 10.55 -9.96
C GLU A 49 -16.10 9.12 -9.51
N GLU A 50 -15.34 8.12 -9.97
CA GLU A 50 -15.49 6.73 -9.60
C GLU A 50 -14.98 6.42 -8.19
N TRP A 51 -14.04 7.22 -7.67
CA TRP A 51 -13.66 7.18 -6.25
C TRP A 51 -14.82 7.55 -5.32
N LYS A 52 -15.78 8.35 -5.80
CA LYS A 52 -17.00 8.70 -5.05
C LYS A 52 -18.08 7.61 -5.15
N GLU A 53 -17.91 6.65 -6.06
CA GLU A 53 -18.80 5.51 -6.24
C GLU A 53 -18.31 4.31 -5.42
N ALA A 54 -18.76 4.22 -4.17
CA ALA A 54 -18.39 3.13 -3.27
C ALA A 54 -18.53 1.71 -3.86
N PRO A 55 -19.56 1.39 -4.69
CA PRO A 55 -19.66 0.08 -5.33
C PRO A 55 -18.53 -0.21 -6.33
N LYS A 56 -18.09 0.79 -7.09
CA LYS A 56 -16.98 0.64 -8.05
C LYS A 56 -15.67 0.42 -7.32
N VAL A 57 -15.38 1.25 -6.32
CA VAL A 57 -14.19 1.09 -5.46
C VAL A 57 -14.15 -0.32 -4.85
N LEU A 58 -15.28 -0.83 -4.35
CA LEU A 58 -15.38 -2.19 -3.84
C LEU A 58 -15.05 -3.26 -4.89
N ALA A 59 -15.56 -3.12 -6.12
CA ALA A 59 -15.29 -4.07 -7.19
C ALA A 59 -13.80 -4.10 -7.58
N TYR A 60 -13.17 -2.92 -7.67
CA TYR A 60 -11.74 -2.81 -7.96
C TYR A 60 -10.88 -3.37 -6.83
N THR A 61 -11.20 -3.08 -5.57
CA THR A 61 -10.50 -3.66 -4.41
C THR A 61 -10.62 -5.18 -4.39
N LYS A 62 -11.82 -5.74 -4.65
CA LYS A 62 -11.99 -7.20 -4.75
C LYS A 62 -11.15 -7.80 -5.86
N THR A 63 -11.10 -7.14 -7.02
CA THR A 63 -10.29 -7.61 -8.15
C THR A 63 -8.81 -7.60 -7.80
N HIS A 64 -8.33 -6.54 -7.16
CA HIS A 64 -6.95 -6.42 -6.70
C HIS A 64 -6.57 -7.49 -5.67
N LEU A 65 -7.45 -7.74 -4.68
CA LEU A 65 -7.21 -8.76 -3.65
C LEU A 65 -7.27 -10.20 -4.20
N ASN A 66 -8.03 -10.43 -5.27
CA ASN A 66 -8.11 -11.72 -5.95
C ASN A 66 -6.96 -11.97 -6.93
N ASP A 67 -6.09 -10.99 -7.18
CA ASP A 67 -4.85 -11.23 -7.93
C ASP A 67 -3.99 -12.23 -7.15
N PRO A 68 -3.54 -13.35 -7.76
CA PRO A 68 -2.80 -14.39 -7.04
C PRO A 68 -1.53 -13.89 -6.33
N SER A 69 -0.85 -12.89 -6.89
CA SER A 69 0.35 -12.30 -6.26
C SER A 69 -0.02 -11.51 -5.01
N ILE A 70 -1.14 -10.78 -5.05
CA ILE A 70 -1.62 -9.99 -3.91
C ILE A 70 -2.22 -10.90 -2.84
N SER A 71 -3.03 -11.88 -3.24
CA SER A 71 -3.60 -12.88 -2.33
C SER A 71 -2.50 -13.61 -1.56
N GLY A 72 -1.44 -14.06 -2.23
CA GLY A 72 -0.30 -14.70 -1.56
C GLY A 72 0.42 -13.78 -0.57
N GLN A 73 0.58 -12.49 -0.89
CA GLN A 73 1.14 -11.52 0.06
C GLN A 73 0.24 -11.34 1.29
N VAL A 74 -1.08 -11.27 1.10
CA VAL A 74 -2.05 -11.16 2.20
C VAL A 74 -2.02 -12.41 3.08
N GLU A 75 -1.93 -13.61 2.49
CA GLU A 75 -1.78 -14.86 3.23
C GLU A 75 -0.51 -14.87 4.09
N ASN A 76 0.63 -14.45 3.54
CA ASN A 76 1.89 -14.33 4.28
C ASN A 76 1.78 -13.34 5.45
N ILE A 77 1.13 -12.19 5.24
CA ILE A 77 0.88 -11.21 6.30
C ILE A 77 0.03 -11.83 7.41
N VAL A 78 -1.07 -12.53 7.05
CA VAL A 78 -1.96 -13.17 8.02
C VAL A 78 -1.23 -14.27 8.79
N GLU A 79 -0.46 -15.11 8.11
CA GLU A 79 0.36 -16.15 8.74
C GLU A 79 1.34 -15.53 9.75
N TYR A 80 2.05 -14.47 9.35
CA TYR A 80 2.97 -13.75 10.23
C TYR A 80 2.27 -13.16 11.46
N LEU A 81 1.15 -12.45 11.26
CA LEU A 81 0.37 -11.83 12.33
C LEU A 81 -0.23 -12.85 13.31
N CYS A 82 -0.62 -14.02 12.81
CA CYS A 82 -1.13 -15.12 13.63
C CYS A 82 -0.03 -15.94 14.30
N SER A 83 1.21 -15.86 13.81
CA SER A 83 2.35 -16.54 14.41
C SER A 83 2.73 -15.95 15.77
N LYS A 84 3.39 -16.75 16.62
CA LYS A 84 3.95 -16.24 17.88
C LYS A 84 5.15 -15.29 17.67
N HIS A 85 5.65 -15.17 16.44
CA HIS A 85 6.78 -14.30 16.06
C HIS A 85 6.42 -12.82 15.91
N ALA A 86 5.15 -12.49 15.64
CA ALA A 86 4.68 -11.09 15.60
C ALA A 86 4.91 -10.33 16.92
N LYS A 87 5.22 -11.03 18.02
CA LYS A 87 5.47 -10.45 19.34
C LYS A 87 6.87 -9.87 19.53
N ILE A 88 7.81 -10.04 18.59
CA ILE A 88 9.20 -9.62 18.78
C ILE A 88 9.68 -8.78 17.60
N SER A 89 9.31 -7.51 17.62
CA SER A 89 10.15 -6.47 17.06
C SER A 89 9.71 -5.14 17.68
N ASN A 90 10.51 -4.61 18.63
CA ASN A 90 10.37 -3.25 19.17
C ASN A 90 10.72 -2.24 18.06
N ILE A 91 9.94 -2.21 16.98
CA ILE A 91 10.11 -1.25 15.90
C ILE A 91 9.40 0.02 16.33
N THR A 92 10.18 0.98 16.82
CA THR A 92 9.66 2.32 17.10
C THR A 92 9.29 2.99 15.77
N LEU A 93 7.99 3.22 15.55
CA LEU A 93 7.44 3.92 14.37
C LEU A 93 7.58 5.46 14.45
N SER A 94 8.62 5.98 15.10
CA SER A 94 8.80 7.41 15.40
C SER A 94 9.08 8.31 14.18
N PHE A 95 8.95 7.79 12.95
CA PHE A 95 9.22 8.54 11.71
C PHE A 95 7.95 9.05 11.01
N LEU A 96 6.75 8.70 11.48
CA LEU A 96 5.48 9.22 10.92
C LEU A 96 5.14 10.65 11.41
N GLY A 97 6.16 11.47 11.67
CA GLY A 97 6.03 12.85 12.14
C GLY A 97 5.74 13.82 11.01
#